data_AF-A0A9P9DAZ1-F1
#
_entry.id   AF-A0A9P9DAZ1-F1
#
_cell.length_a   1.000
_cell.length_b   1.000
_cell.length_c   1.000
_cell.angle_alpha   90.00
_cell.angle_beta   90.00
_cell.angle_gamma   90.00
#
_symmetry.space_group_name_H-M   'P 1'
#
loop_
_entity.id
_entity.type
_entity.pdbx_description
1 polymer ?
#
loop_
_entity_poly.entity_id
_entity_poly.type
_entity_poly.pdbx_seq_one_letter_code
_entity_poly.pdbx_strand_id
1 'polypeptide(L)'
;MNQQYQVNNIAAFLGRPSAKALIKAASHMSRFVDSRAPTTTSPEELVKLRDSSNFGQLIELRDNLRADVQHQSGTVEKARLAGTKLYEMYYNADCQVRAARSRINKLAKVNTRKEFFETINTADINAQLSDPSWNLAFYPRTETLKTKVLHL
;
A
#
# COMPACT_ATOMS: atom_id res chain seq x y z
N MET A 1 27.53 13.03 17.56
CA MET A 1 26.11 12.83 17.91
C MET A 1 25.72 11.40 17.50
N ASN A 2 25.81 10.43 18.41
CA ASN A 2 25.58 9.00 18.13
C ASN A 2 24.25 8.57 18.77
N GLN A 3 23.17 8.57 17.99
CA GLN A 3 21.82 8.24 18.46
C GLN A 3 21.24 6.96 17.82
N GLN A 4 22.09 6.05 17.34
CA GLN A 4 21.63 4.85 16.61
C GLN A 4 21.79 3.52 17.38
N TYR A 5 22.39 3.51 18.58
CA TYR A 5 22.66 2.28 19.34
C TYR A 5 22.04 2.25 20.75
N GLN A 6 20.84 2.84 20.94
CA GLN A 6 20.02 2.50 22.11
C GLN A 6 19.09 1.31 21.77
N VAL A 7 19.67 0.19 21.37
CA VAL A 7 18.93 -1.08 21.30
C VAL A 7 18.84 -1.60 22.73
N ASN A 8 17.75 -1.28 23.43
CA ASN A 8 17.32 -1.83 24.73
C ASN A 8 18.32 -2.79 25.42
N ASN A 9 19.44 -2.28 25.94
CA ASN A 9 20.49 -3.09 26.57
C ASN A 9 19.94 -3.93 27.74
N ILE A 10 18.93 -3.40 28.44
CA ILE A 10 18.21 -4.10 29.51
C ILE A 10 17.46 -5.34 28.98
N ALA A 11 16.81 -5.24 27.81
CA ALA A 11 16.09 -6.37 27.23
C ALA A 11 17.06 -7.46 26.76
N ALA A 12 18.18 -7.06 26.14
CA ALA A 12 19.24 -7.98 25.74
C ALA A 12 19.89 -8.68 26.94
N PHE A 13 20.20 -7.95 28.01
CA PHE A 13 20.74 -8.49 29.26
C PHE A 13 19.80 -9.51 29.92
N LEU A 14 18.50 -9.25 29.93
CA LEU A 14 17.49 -10.13 30.52
C LEU A 14 17.06 -11.29 29.60
N GLY A 15 17.63 -11.41 28.39
CA GLY A 15 17.24 -12.42 27.41
C GLY A 15 15.80 -12.27 26.92
N ARG A 16 15.21 -11.08 27.02
CA ARG A 16 13.82 -10.80 26.65
C ARG A 16 13.75 -10.04 25.32
N PRO A 17 12.73 -10.30 24.49
CA PRO A 17 12.50 -9.49 23.29
C PRO A 17 12.25 -8.02 23.68
N SER A 18 12.82 -7.10 22.90
CA SER A 18 12.63 -5.67 23.14
C SER A 18 11.16 -5.26 22.97
N ALA A 19 10.74 -4.17 23.62
CA ALA A 19 9.38 -3.64 23.46
C ALA A 19 9.00 -3.41 21.99
N LYS A 20 9.95 -2.92 21.16
CA LYS A 20 9.76 -2.76 19.72
C LYS A 20 9.58 -4.10 19.00
N ALA A 21 10.31 -5.13 19.39
CA ALA A 21 10.16 -6.48 18.84
C ALA A 21 8.80 -7.08 19.22
N LEU A 22 8.36 -6.90 20.46
CA LEU A 22 7.04 -7.34 20.93
C LEU A 22 5.90 -6.64 20.17
N ILE A 23 5.96 -5.31 20.02
CA ILE A 23 4.97 -4.55 19.25
C ILE A 23 4.94 -5.00 17.79
N LYS A 24 6.12 -5.25 17.19
CA LYS A 24 6.21 -5.74 15.81
C LYS A 24 5.61 -7.14 15.67
N ALA A 25 5.93 -8.05 16.58
CA ALA A 25 5.38 -9.40 16.59
C ALA A 25 3.85 -9.39 16.75
N ALA A 26 3.34 -8.64 17.74
CA ALA A 26 1.90 -8.47 17.93
C ALA A 26 1.22 -7.83 16.70
N SER A 27 1.88 -6.87 16.05
CA SER A 27 1.39 -6.28 14.80
C SER A 27 1.32 -7.29 13.65
N HIS A 28 2.28 -8.22 13.55
CA HIS A 28 2.25 -9.29 12.54
C HIS A 28 1.19 -10.37 12.80
N MET A 29 0.73 -10.51 14.05
CA MET A 29 -0.37 -11.42 14.41
C MET A 29 -1.75 -10.76 14.28
N SER A 30 -1.80 -9.47 13.90
CA SER A 30 -3.05 -8.74 13.72
C SER A 30 -3.78 -9.23 12.48
N ARG A 31 -5.10 -9.44 12.61
CA ARG A 31 -6.01 -9.76 11.48
C ARG A 31 -5.96 -8.71 10.35
N PHE A 32 -5.52 -7.50 10.66
CA PHE A 32 -5.44 -6.37 9.70
C PHE A 32 -4.08 -6.26 8.99
N VAL A 33 -3.14 -7.17 9.28
CA VAL A 33 -1.77 -7.12 8.78
C VAL A 33 -1.41 -8.45 8.15
N ASP A 34 -1.69 -8.57 6.85
CA ASP A 34 -1.15 -9.62 5.99
C ASP A 34 0.11 -9.09 5.27
N SER A 35 1.18 -9.87 5.30
CA SER A 35 2.44 -9.57 4.60
C SER A 35 2.32 -9.68 3.08
N ARG A 36 1.31 -10.40 2.57
CA ARG A 36 0.99 -10.54 1.15
C ARG A 36 0.20 -9.35 0.61
N ALA A 37 -0.38 -8.52 1.48
CA ALA A 37 -1.19 -7.38 1.06
C ALA A 37 -0.34 -6.40 0.24
N PRO A 38 -0.86 -5.88 -0.90
CA PRO A 38 -0.14 -4.95 -1.75
C PRO A 38 0.42 -3.75 -0.97
N THR A 39 1.70 -3.47 -1.19
CA THR A 39 2.39 -2.32 -0.61
C THR A 39 2.46 -1.14 -1.58
N THR A 40 2.41 -1.45 -2.88
CA THR A 40 2.30 -0.51 -3.99
C THR A 40 0.85 -0.12 -4.23
N THR A 41 0.66 1.08 -4.77
CA THR A 41 -0.65 1.60 -5.10
C THR A 41 -1.08 1.10 -6.48
N SER A 42 -2.34 0.67 -6.64
CA SER A 42 -2.88 0.34 -7.95
C SER A 42 -2.89 1.56 -8.89
N PRO A 43 -2.31 1.48 -10.09
CA PRO A 43 -2.30 2.58 -11.05
C PRO A 43 -3.71 2.93 -11.54
N GLU A 44 -4.60 1.95 -11.63
CA GLU A 44 -5.99 2.16 -12.05
C GLU A 44 -6.77 2.96 -11.02
N GLU A 45 -6.61 2.64 -9.73
CA GLU A 45 -7.21 3.40 -8.63
C GLU A 45 -6.68 4.83 -8.58
N LEU A 46 -5.40 5.04 -8.88
CA LEU A 46 -4.83 6.38 -8.97
C LEU A 46 -5.47 7.22 -10.07
N VAL A 47 -5.70 6.64 -11.25
CA VAL A 47 -6.37 7.33 -12.36
C VAL A 47 -7.81 7.67 -11.98
N LYS A 48 -8.59 6.70 -11.49
CA LYS A 48 -9.98 6.94 -11.04
C LYS A 48 -10.09 8.05 -10.00
N LEU A 49 -9.18 8.05 -9.01
CA LEU A 49 -9.18 9.05 -7.94
C LEU A 49 -8.67 10.42 -8.39
N ARG A 50 -7.81 10.45 -9.41
CA ARG A 50 -7.39 11.69 -10.04
C ARG A 50 -8.53 12.33 -10.82
N ASP A 51 -9.28 11.53 -11.55
CA ASP A 51 -10.37 12.01 -12.43
C ASP A 51 -11.61 12.43 -11.63
N SER A 52 -11.91 11.73 -10.53
CA SER A 52 -13.00 12.09 -9.62
C SER A 52 -12.69 13.28 -8.70
N SER A 53 -11.41 13.65 -8.57
CA SER A 53 -10.98 14.79 -7.75
C SER A 53 -10.78 16.03 -8.63
N ASN A 54 -10.90 17.22 -8.02
CA ASN A 54 -10.51 18.49 -8.66
C ASN A 54 -8.99 18.65 -8.85
N PHE A 55 -8.23 17.55 -8.95
CA PHE A 55 -6.77 17.56 -9.00
C PHE A 55 -6.24 18.20 -10.29
N GLY A 56 -6.95 18.00 -11.42
CA GLY A 56 -6.63 18.68 -12.68
C GLY A 56 -6.74 20.19 -12.56
N GLN A 57 -7.84 20.69 -11.99
CA GLN A 57 -8.08 22.13 -11.76
C GLN A 57 -7.01 22.76 -10.85
N LEU A 58 -6.56 22.04 -9.81
CA LEU A 58 -5.48 22.51 -8.92
C LEU A 58 -4.13 22.62 -9.66
N ILE A 59 -3.84 21.68 -10.56
CA ILE A 59 -2.62 21.73 -11.38
C ILE A 59 -2.69 22.93 -12.33
N GLU A 60 -3.81 23.10 -13.02
CA GLU A 60 -4.03 24.20 -13.95
C GLU A 60 -3.88 25.56 -13.25
N LEU A 61 -4.53 25.74 -12.10
CA LEU A 61 -4.39 26.95 -11.29
C LEU A 61 -2.93 27.23 -10.91
N ARG A 62 -2.19 26.21 -10.44
CA ARG A 62 -0.77 26.34 -10.09
C ARG A 62 0.06 26.76 -11.31
N ASP A 63 -0.20 26.15 -12.47
CA ASP A 63 0.59 26.39 -13.68
C ASP A 63 0.30 27.77 -14.27
N ASN A 64 -0.95 28.23 -14.22
CA ASN A 64 -1.33 29.60 -14.57
C ASN A 64 -0.65 30.62 -13.66
N LEU A 65 -0.74 30.43 -12.34
CA LEU A 65 -0.07 31.32 -11.37
C LEU A 65 1.46 31.32 -11.56
N ARG A 66 2.05 30.17 -11.91
CA ARG A 66 3.49 30.09 -12.22
C ARG A 66 3.83 30.92 -13.46
N ALA A 67 3.02 30.85 -14.50
CA ALA A 67 3.18 31.65 -15.71
C ALA A 67 3.09 33.15 -15.39
N ASP A 68 2.08 33.55 -14.60
CA ASP A 68 1.90 34.95 -14.19
C ASP A 68 3.10 35.46 -13.36
N VAL A 69 3.60 34.65 -12.43
CA VAL A 69 4.80 34.98 -11.64
C VAL A 69 6.01 35.20 -12.54
N GLN A 70 6.21 34.33 -13.53
CA GLN A 70 7.30 34.44 -14.49
C GLN A 70 7.14 35.67 -15.40
N HIS A 71 5.91 35.98 -15.83
CA HIS A 71 5.63 37.16 -16.64
C HIS A 71 5.93 38.46 -15.87
N GLN A 72 5.54 38.55 -14.60
CA GLN A 72 5.70 39.77 -13.82
C GLN A 72 7.10 39.98 -13.24
N SER A 73 7.73 38.90 -12.75
CA SER A 73 9.02 38.98 -12.02
C SER A 73 10.20 38.40 -12.81
N GLY A 74 9.96 37.88 -14.01
CA GLY A 74 10.93 37.15 -14.84
C GLY A 74 11.17 35.72 -14.35
N THR A 75 11.45 35.54 -13.07
CA THR A 75 11.63 34.21 -12.45
C THR A 75 10.86 34.07 -11.16
N VAL A 76 10.47 32.83 -10.84
CA VAL A 76 9.81 32.48 -9.58
C VAL A 76 10.69 32.84 -8.38
N GLU A 77 12.01 32.67 -8.51
CA GLU A 77 12.95 32.98 -7.45
C GLU A 77 13.04 34.49 -7.16
N LYS A 78 13.01 35.34 -8.20
CA LYS A 78 12.93 36.80 -8.02
C LYS A 78 11.63 37.20 -7.31
N ALA A 79 10.50 36.60 -7.68
CA ALA A 79 9.22 36.86 -7.03
C ALA A 79 9.21 36.43 -5.55
N ARG A 80 9.86 35.30 -5.23
CA ARG A 80 10.07 34.82 -3.87
C ARG A 80 10.87 35.81 -3.02
N LEU A 81 12.00 36.26 -3.54
CA LEU A 81 12.90 37.20 -2.83
C LEU A 81 12.25 38.57 -2.66
N ALA A 82 11.47 39.03 -3.64
CA ALA A 82 10.70 40.26 -3.56
C ALA A 82 9.45 40.15 -2.67
N GLY A 83 9.09 38.93 -2.22
CA GLY A 83 7.93 38.69 -1.36
C GLY A 83 6.60 39.07 -2.00
N THR A 84 6.45 38.86 -3.32
CA THR A 84 5.24 39.31 -4.02
C THR A 84 4.01 38.51 -3.62
N LYS A 85 2.83 39.16 -3.62
CA LYS A 85 1.57 38.48 -3.33
C LYS A 85 1.27 37.36 -4.33
N LEU A 86 1.67 37.55 -5.59
CA LEU A 86 1.50 36.57 -6.65
C LEU A 86 2.33 35.31 -6.40
N TYR A 87 3.55 35.45 -5.87
CA TYR A 87 4.35 34.30 -5.43
C TYR A 87 3.68 33.55 -4.29
N GLU A 88 3.11 34.25 -3.30
CA GLU A 88 2.39 33.62 -2.19
C GLU A 88 1.18 32.80 -2.69
N MET A 89 0.42 33.34 -3.65
CA MET A 89 -0.70 32.63 -4.27
C MET A 89 -0.23 31.37 -5.01
N TYR A 90 0.83 31.49 -5.82
CA TYR A 90 1.46 30.34 -6.48
C TYR A 90 1.91 29.28 -5.47
N TYR A 91 2.59 29.69 -4.40
CA TYR A 91 3.10 28.78 -3.35
C TYR A 91 1.95 28.04 -2.67
N ASN A 92 0.86 28.74 -2.33
CA ASN A 92 -0.33 28.14 -1.75
C ASN A 92 -0.97 27.11 -2.70
N ALA A 93 -1.07 27.43 -3.99
CA ALA A 93 -1.57 26.48 -4.99
C ALA A 93 -0.66 25.24 -5.11
N ASP A 94 0.66 25.40 -5.10
CA ASP A 94 1.60 24.27 -5.12
C ASP A 94 1.49 23.40 -3.87
N CYS A 95 1.33 24.00 -2.68
CA CYS A 95 1.05 23.29 -1.44
C CYS A 95 -0.25 22.48 -1.53
N GLN A 96 -1.31 23.04 -2.11
CA GLN A 96 -2.58 22.32 -2.32
C GLN A 96 -2.41 21.14 -3.29
N VAL A 97 -1.67 21.30 -4.39
CA VAL A 97 -1.36 20.20 -5.32
C VAL A 97 -0.60 19.08 -4.60
N ARG A 98 0.41 19.41 -3.80
CA ARG A 98 1.18 18.41 -3.02
C ARG A 98 0.29 17.68 -2.01
N ALA A 99 -0.55 18.41 -1.29
CA ALA A 99 -1.47 17.84 -0.32
C ALA A 99 -2.50 16.92 -0.99
N ALA A 100 -3.11 17.37 -2.10
CA ALA A 100 -4.06 16.58 -2.87
C ALA A 100 -3.43 15.30 -3.43
N ARG A 101 -2.22 15.39 -3.98
CA ARG A 101 -1.46 14.21 -4.46
C ARG A 101 -1.20 13.20 -3.33
N SER A 102 -0.76 13.69 -2.17
CA SER A 102 -0.54 12.86 -0.99
C SER A 102 -1.84 12.16 -0.54
N ARG A 103 -2.95 12.90 -0.53
CA ARG A 103 -4.28 12.38 -0.17
C ARG A 103 -4.73 11.28 -1.14
N ILE A 104 -4.63 11.52 -2.45
CA ILE A 104 -4.99 10.56 -3.50
C ILE A 104 -4.17 9.29 -3.36
N ASN A 105 -2.84 9.41 -3.22
CA ASN A 105 -1.96 8.25 -3.04
C ASN A 105 -2.30 7.44 -1.78
N LYS A 106 -2.60 8.12 -0.66
CA LYS A 106 -3.00 7.47 0.58
C LYS A 106 -4.33 6.72 0.40
N LEU A 107 -5.31 7.37 -0.22
CA LEU A 107 -6.63 6.78 -0.44
C LEU A 107 -6.56 5.58 -1.37
N ALA A 108 -5.85 5.70 -2.49
CA ALA A 108 -5.64 4.62 -3.44
C ALA A 108 -4.98 3.40 -2.77
N LYS A 109 -3.98 3.63 -1.91
CA LYS A 109 -3.33 2.55 -1.14
C LYS A 109 -4.28 1.88 -0.15
N VAL A 110 -5.13 2.67 0.51
CA VAL A 110 -6.15 2.15 1.43
C VAL A 110 -7.18 1.32 0.67
N ASN A 111 -7.67 1.81 -0.48
CA ASN A 111 -8.61 1.09 -1.33
C ASN A 111 -8.02 -0.23 -1.84
N THR A 112 -6.81 -0.20 -2.40
CA THR A 112 -6.12 -1.40 -2.89
C THR A 112 -5.97 -2.45 -1.78
N ARG A 113 -5.59 -2.03 -0.55
CA ARG A 113 -5.49 -2.95 0.59
C ARG A 113 -6.85 -3.46 1.03
N LYS A 114 -7.87 -2.61 1.04
CA LYS A 114 -9.24 -3.00 1.40
C LYS A 114 -9.75 -4.07 0.44
N GLU A 115 -9.63 -3.85 -0.86
CA GLU A 115 -10.00 -4.81 -1.91
C GLU A 115 -9.26 -6.15 -1.73
N PHE A 116 -7.96 -6.12 -1.42
CA PHE A 116 -7.20 -7.34 -1.12
C PHE A 116 -7.78 -8.12 0.06
N PHE A 117 -8.03 -7.46 1.19
CA PHE A 117 -8.58 -8.14 2.38
C PHE A 117 -10.03 -8.63 2.17
N GLU A 118 -10.81 -7.95 1.33
CA GLU A 118 -12.17 -8.37 0.98
C GLU A 118 -12.18 -9.57 0.02
N THR A 119 -11.16 -9.72 -0.83
CA THR A 119 -11.14 -10.73 -1.89
C THR A 119 -10.23 -11.93 -1.63
N ILE A 120 -9.25 -11.83 -0.71
CA ILE A 120 -8.25 -12.90 -0.49
C ILE A 120 -8.87 -14.25 -0.14
N ASN A 121 -9.89 -14.28 0.73
CA ASN A 121 -10.55 -15.53 1.09
C ASN A 121 -11.19 -16.20 -0.14
N THR A 122 -11.86 -15.42 -0.97
CA THR A 122 -12.51 -15.93 -2.19
C THR A 122 -11.48 -16.39 -3.21
N ALA A 123 -10.39 -15.63 -3.39
CA ALA A 123 -9.31 -16.00 -4.29
C ALA A 123 -8.62 -17.31 -3.85
N ASP A 124 -8.35 -17.46 -2.55
CA ASP A 124 -7.73 -18.66 -1.98
C ASP A 124 -8.65 -19.88 -2.08
N ILE A 125 -9.95 -19.74 -1.79
CA ILE A 125 -10.94 -20.81 -1.96
C ILE A 125 -11.00 -21.25 -3.43
N ASN A 126 -11.07 -20.29 -4.36
CA ASN A 126 -11.11 -20.60 -5.79
C ASN A 126 -9.82 -21.30 -6.25
N ALA A 127 -8.66 -20.87 -5.75
CA ALA A 127 -7.38 -21.53 -6.05
C ALA A 127 -7.35 -22.98 -5.55
N GLN A 128 -7.87 -23.24 -4.35
CA GLN A 128 -7.97 -24.60 -3.79
C GLN A 128 -8.94 -25.48 -4.58
N LEU A 129 -10.12 -24.95 -4.94
CA LEU A 129 -11.12 -25.68 -5.72
C LEU A 129 -10.67 -25.96 -7.16
N SER A 130 -9.76 -25.14 -7.69
CA SER A 130 -9.21 -25.29 -9.04
C SER A 130 -8.05 -26.27 -9.10
N ASP A 131 -7.52 -26.74 -7.97
CA ASP A 131 -6.40 -27.67 -7.91
C ASP A 131 -6.88 -29.12 -8.13
N PRO A 132 -6.51 -29.77 -9.25
CA PRO A 132 -6.95 -31.14 -9.58
C PRO A 132 -6.47 -32.20 -8.57
N SER A 133 -5.47 -31.89 -7.74
CA SER A 133 -4.94 -32.83 -6.75
C SER A 133 -5.96 -33.20 -5.67
N TRP A 134 -6.94 -32.34 -5.40
CA TRP A 134 -8.04 -32.62 -4.48
C TRP A 134 -9.01 -33.69 -5.00
N ASN A 135 -9.11 -33.86 -6.33
CA ASN A 135 -9.95 -34.91 -6.93
C ASN A 135 -9.33 -36.32 -6.79
N LEU A 136 -8.03 -36.43 -6.49
CA LEU A 136 -7.34 -37.71 -6.31
C LEU A 136 -7.39 -38.23 -4.86
N ALA A 137 -7.70 -37.37 -3.88
CA ALA A 137 -7.76 -37.76 -2.46
C ALA A 137 -9.09 -38.42 -2.04
N PHE A 138 -10.13 -38.34 -2.88
CA PHE A 138 -11.48 -38.86 -2.60
C PHE A 138 -11.84 -40.13 -3.37
N TYR A 139 -10.89 -40.80 -4.03
CA TYR A 139 -11.13 -42.16 -4.51
C TYR A 139 -10.94 -43.15 -3.35
N PRO A 140 -11.96 -43.94 -2.96
CA PRO A 140 -11.75 -45.02 -2.01
C PRO A 140 -10.72 -45.97 -2.63
N ARG A 141 -9.69 -46.29 -1.84
CA ARG A 141 -8.70 -47.33 -2.16
C ARG A 141 -9.49 -48.62 -2.43
N THR A 142 -9.73 -48.94 -3.69
CA THR A 142 -10.34 -50.22 -4.06
C THR A 142 -9.38 -51.30 -3.60
N GLU A 143 -9.75 -51.98 -2.52
CA GLU A 143 -9.03 -53.15 -2.02
C GLU A 143 -8.94 -54.16 -3.15
N THR A 144 -7.71 -54.47 -3.54
CA THR A 144 -7.41 -55.56 -4.46
C THR A 144 -7.74 -56.86 -3.73
N LEU A 145 -8.97 -57.36 -3.90
CA LEU A 145 -9.34 -58.72 -3.55
C LEU A 145 -8.51 -59.67 -4.42
N LYS A 146 -7.37 -60.12 -3.89
CA LYS A 146 -6.65 -61.29 -4.38
C LYS A 146 -7.55 -62.50 -4.18
N THR A 147 -8.31 -62.87 -5.21
CA THR A 147 -8.92 -64.18 -5.32
C THR A 147 -7.81 -65.22 -5.48
N LYS A 148 -7.38 -65.81 -4.36
CA LYS A 148 -6.76 -67.14 -4.35
C LYS A 148 -7.83 -68.11 -4.81
N VAL A 149 -7.78 -68.53 -6.06
CA VAL A 149 -8.47 -69.74 -6.52
C VAL A 149 -7.70 -70.92 -5.92
N LEU A 150 -8.25 -71.46 -4.83
CA LEU A 150 -7.96 -72.78 -4.31
C LEU A 150 -9.20 -73.62 -4.60
N HIS A 151 -9.05 -74.70 -5.37
CA HIS A 151 -9.74 -76.00 -5.28
C HIS A 151 -9.35 -76.79 -6.55
N LEU A 152 -8.40 -77.71 -6.37
CA LEU A 152 -8.55 -79.18 -6.36
C LEU A 152 -8.38 -79.78 -7.77
#